data_AF-A0A4P7MV93-F1
#
_entry.id   AF-A0A4P7MV93-F1
#
_cell.length_a   1.000
_cell.length_b   1.000
_cell.length_c   1.000
_cell.angle_alpha   90.00
_cell.angle_beta   90.00
_cell.angle_gamma   90.00
#
_symmetry.space_group_name_H-M   'P 1'
#
loop_
_entity.id
_entity.type
_entity.pdbx_description
1 polymer ?
#
loop_
_entity_poly.entity_id
_entity_poly.type
_entity_poly.pdbx_seq_one_letter_code
_entity_poly.pdbx_strand_id
1 'polypeptide(L)'
;MAQTEQLAGQMGFLTDAAHLLARSAPETSAYLLSQRNAVLLSHDVIPSDSQKEHVCGGCGHIMIPGHGDFLKIHVEKAVLRRRSGSRITLGQQQQQPKQGRKERWAGPAKVYTCGMCHRYTKLGLSAPEPIRRRRKRPTVEVQGQAPMASKAGVDKTGQQASNITPGTMPSANASSKKRAKNRKAGLQALLSQKQNETANKSGLSLADFLSK
;
A
#
# COMPACT_ATOMS: atom_id res chain seq x y z
N MET A 1 -0.23 45.03 6.50
CA MET A 1 0.51 43.94 7.20
C MET A 1 0.14 43.83 8.68
N ALA A 2 -0.07 44.93 9.42
CA ALA A 2 -0.47 44.84 10.84
C ALA A 2 -1.80 44.10 11.11
N GLN A 3 -2.80 44.25 10.23
CA GLN A 3 -4.11 43.60 10.41
C GLN A 3 -4.05 42.07 10.25
N THR A 4 -3.20 41.56 9.36
CA THR A 4 -3.03 40.12 9.16
C THR A 4 -2.29 39.46 10.34
N GLU A 5 -1.35 40.17 10.96
CA GLU A 5 -0.64 39.70 12.16
C GLU A 5 -1.56 39.67 13.38
N GLN A 6 -2.39 40.71 13.56
CA GLN A 6 -3.40 40.73 14.62
C GLN A 6 -4.41 39.58 14.47
N LEU A 7 -4.87 39.33 13.24
CA LEU A 7 -5.75 38.21 12.95
C LEU A 7 -5.10 36.87 13.32
N ALA A 8 -3.86 36.63 12.85
CA ALA A 8 -3.13 35.40 13.17
C ALA A 8 -2.92 35.22 14.68
N GLY A 9 -2.59 36.30 15.41
CA GLY A 9 -2.45 36.28 16.86
C GLY A 9 -3.75 35.93 17.58
N GLN A 10 -4.87 36.53 17.18
CA GLN A 10 -6.19 36.21 17.74
C GLN A 10 -6.58 34.76 17.47
N MET A 11 -6.31 34.25 16.27
CA MET A 11 -6.55 32.85 15.91
C MET A 11 -5.73 31.87 16.76
N GLY A 12 -4.45 32.19 16.99
CA GLY A 12 -3.57 31.40 17.85
C GLY A 12 -4.08 31.37 19.29
N PHE A 13 -4.36 32.54 19.86
CA PHE A 13 -4.91 32.68 21.21
C PHE A 13 -6.19 31.86 21.43
N LEU A 14 -7.17 31.97 20.52
CA LEU A 14 -8.42 31.20 20.63
C LEU A 14 -8.19 29.70 20.55
N THR A 15 -7.22 29.26 19.73
CA THR A 15 -6.88 27.85 19.58
C THR A 15 -6.23 27.32 20.87
N ASP A 16 -5.25 28.04 21.40
CA ASP A 16 -4.51 27.63 22.60
C ASP A 16 -5.40 27.64 23.84
N ALA A 17 -6.21 28.70 24.01
CA ALA A 17 -7.18 28.79 25.10
C ALA A 17 -8.21 27.63 25.05
N ALA A 18 -8.68 27.27 23.86
CA ALA A 18 -9.59 26.14 23.71
C ALA A 18 -8.93 24.81 24.10
N HIS A 19 -7.67 24.58 23.68
CA HIS A 19 -6.95 23.36 24.06
C HIS A 19 -6.66 23.27 25.57
N LEU A 20 -6.38 24.40 26.24
CA LEU A 20 -6.23 24.44 27.70
C LEU A 20 -7.52 24.05 28.43
N LEU A 21 -8.68 24.46 27.91
CA LEU A 21 -9.98 24.20 28.52
C LEU A 21 -10.64 22.88 28.06
N ALA A 22 -10.09 22.20 27.06
CA ALA A 22 -10.72 21.06 26.39
C ALA A 22 -11.16 19.95 27.36
N ARG A 23 -10.40 19.72 28.43
CA ARG A 23 -10.67 18.65 29.39
C ARG A 23 -11.55 19.08 30.57
N SER A 24 -11.39 20.32 31.05
CA SER A 24 -12.12 20.84 32.21
C SER A 24 -13.48 21.43 31.83
N ALA A 25 -13.59 21.99 30.63
CA ALA A 25 -14.79 22.66 30.13
C ALA A 25 -14.92 22.47 28.59
N PRO A 26 -15.36 21.28 28.13
CA PRO A 26 -15.46 20.98 26.71
C PRO A 26 -16.42 21.91 25.95
N GLU A 27 -17.49 22.36 26.59
CA GLU A 27 -18.44 23.32 26.01
C GLU A 27 -17.79 24.69 25.75
N THR A 28 -16.99 25.19 26.69
CA THR A 28 -16.31 26.50 26.51
C THR A 28 -15.19 26.39 25.47
N SER A 29 -14.48 25.27 25.45
CA SER A 29 -13.50 24.99 24.38
C SER A 29 -14.16 24.99 22.99
N ALA A 30 -15.33 24.38 22.86
CA ALA A 30 -16.09 24.35 21.61
C ALA A 30 -16.57 25.75 21.22
N TYR A 31 -17.06 26.53 22.19
CA TYR A 31 -17.44 27.93 21.97
C TYR A 31 -16.28 28.78 21.44
N LEU A 32 -15.09 28.71 22.04
CA LEU A 32 -13.91 29.46 21.59
C LEU A 32 -13.52 29.11 20.14
N LEU A 33 -13.58 27.83 19.79
CA LEU A 33 -13.29 27.37 18.43
C LEU A 33 -14.41 27.68 17.44
N SER A 34 -15.66 27.77 17.89
CA SER A 34 -16.78 28.27 17.08
C SER A 34 -16.59 29.75 16.73
N GLN A 35 -16.13 30.55 17.69
CA GLN A 35 -15.80 31.96 17.49
C GLN A 35 -14.63 32.10 16.51
N ARG A 36 -13.60 31.26 16.67
CA ARG A 36 -12.48 31.17 15.72
C ARG A 36 -12.95 30.87 14.30
N ASN A 37 -13.89 29.93 14.14
CA ASN A 37 -14.46 29.58 12.83
C ASN A 37 -15.29 30.74 12.24
N ALA A 38 -16.02 31.48 13.08
CA ALA A 38 -16.74 32.68 12.65
C ALA A 38 -15.79 33.77 12.13
N VAL A 39 -14.66 33.97 12.80
CA VAL A 39 -13.60 34.90 12.37
C VAL A 39 -12.96 34.43 11.06
N LEU A 40 -12.70 33.13 10.88
CA LEU A 40 -12.21 32.60 9.59
C LEU A 40 -13.20 32.89 8.46
N LEU A 41 -14.49 32.65 8.71
CA LEU A 41 -15.53 32.86 7.72
C LEU A 41 -15.70 34.34 7.37
N SER A 42 -15.61 35.25 8.34
CA SER A 42 -15.74 36.70 8.09
C SER A 42 -14.59 37.27 7.26
N HIS A 43 -13.45 36.58 7.22
CA HIS A 43 -12.27 36.97 6.44
C HIS A 43 -12.08 36.08 5.19
N ASP A 44 -13.08 35.27 4.82
CA ASP A 44 -13.06 34.31 3.71
C ASP A 44 -11.84 33.35 3.71
N VAL A 45 -11.33 33.04 4.91
CA VAL A 45 -10.20 32.13 5.08
C VAL A 45 -10.71 30.71 5.15
N ILE A 46 -10.36 29.91 4.13
CA ILE A 46 -10.72 28.49 4.10
C ILE A 46 -9.84 27.72 5.08
N PRO A 47 -10.43 26.97 6.05
CA PRO A 47 -9.64 26.17 6.98
C PRO A 47 -8.89 25.06 6.24
N SER A 48 -7.69 24.74 6.71
CA SER A 48 -6.91 23.63 6.18
C SER A 48 -7.57 22.29 6.51
N ASP A 49 -7.27 21.25 5.71
CA ASP A 49 -7.87 19.94 5.96
C ASP A 49 -7.46 19.39 7.33
N SER A 50 -6.22 19.63 7.78
CA SER A 50 -5.78 19.34 9.14
C SER A 50 -6.71 19.95 10.19
N GLN A 51 -7.11 21.21 10.04
CA GLN A 51 -8.02 21.87 10.99
C GLN A 51 -9.43 21.25 10.95
N LYS A 52 -9.91 20.89 9.76
CA LYS A 52 -11.20 20.20 9.58
C LYS A 52 -11.19 18.77 10.18
N GLU A 53 -10.03 18.12 10.29
CA GLU A 53 -9.91 16.81 10.96
C GLU A 53 -10.07 16.93 12.47
N HIS A 54 -9.58 18.02 13.07
CA HIS A 54 -9.46 18.18 14.52
C HIS A 54 -10.59 19.01 15.13
N VAL A 55 -11.24 19.90 14.37
CA VAL A 55 -12.25 20.81 14.90
C VAL A 55 -13.53 20.72 14.06
N CYS A 56 -14.67 20.54 14.72
CA CYS A 56 -15.96 20.56 14.06
C CYS A 56 -16.24 21.95 13.48
N GLY A 57 -16.39 22.06 12.16
CA GLY A 57 -16.74 23.32 11.50
C GLY A 57 -18.12 23.88 11.88
N GLY A 58 -18.96 23.09 12.54
CA GLY A 58 -20.30 23.50 12.96
C GLY A 58 -20.39 24.08 14.37
N CYS A 59 -19.89 23.33 15.36
CA CYS A 59 -20.00 23.70 16.77
C CYS A 59 -18.66 24.05 17.43
N GLY A 60 -17.53 23.87 16.73
CA GLY A 60 -16.20 24.13 17.28
C GLY A 60 -15.64 23.01 18.18
N HIS A 61 -16.37 21.92 18.42
CA HIS A 61 -15.86 20.80 19.23
C HIS A 61 -14.54 20.22 18.69
N ILE A 62 -13.57 19.98 19.59
CA ILE A 62 -12.30 19.32 19.26
C ILE A 62 -12.59 17.82 19.09
N MET A 63 -12.52 17.34 17.86
CA MET A 63 -12.83 15.96 17.51
C MET A 63 -11.63 15.05 17.80
N ILE A 64 -11.79 14.13 18.75
CA ILE A 64 -10.78 13.13 19.13
C ILE A 64 -11.37 11.73 18.89
N PRO A 65 -10.97 11.03 17.80
CA PRO A 65 -11.46 9.69 17.52
C PRO A 65 -11.32 8.75 18.73
N GLY A 66 -12.42 8.08 19.10
CA GLY A 66 -12.46 7.19 20.27
C GLY A 66 -12.90 7.86 21.58
N HIS A 67 -13.09 9.18 21.60
CA HIS A 67 -13.63 9.93 22.75
C HIS A 67 -15.03 10.47 22.46
N GLY A 68 -15.89 9.63 21.87
CA GLY A 68 -17.25 10.02 21.44
C GLY A 68 -17.33 10.54 20.00
N ASP A 69 -16.20 10.92 19.39
CA ASP A 69 -16.12 11.20 17.95
C ASP A 69 -15.82 9.94 17.14
N PHE A 70 -16.31 9.94 15.90
CA PHE A 70 -16.16 8.80 14.99
C PHE A 70 -15.41 9.17 13.71
N LEU A 71 -14.43 8.36 13.33
CA LEU A 71 -13.73 8.45 12.05
C LEU A 71 -14.02 7.20 11.21
N LYS A 72 -14.53 7.39 10.00
CA LYS A 72 -14.76 6.34 9.00
C LYS A 72 -13.93 6.62 7.76
N ILE A 73 -13.16 5.63 7.30
CA ILE A 73 -12.42 5.72 6.03
C ILE A 73 -13.24 5.01 4.95
N HIS A 74 -13.78 5.79 4.01
CA HIS A 74 -14.48 5.27 2.85
C HIS A 74 -13.52 5.09 1.69
N VAL A 75 -13.32 3.86 1.23
CA VAL A 75 -12.59 3.58 -0.01
C VAL A 75 -13.61 3.41 -1.13
N GLU A 76 -13.85 4.48 -1.90
CA GLU A 76 -14.68 4.33 -3.10
C GLU A 76 -13.85 3.56 -4.14
N LYS A 77 -14.30 2.33 -4.47
CA LYS A 77 -13.60 1.41 -5.38
C LYS A 77 -13.60 1.95 -6.82
N ALA A 78 -12.76 2.95 -7.10
CA ALA A 78 -12.55 3.48 -8.45
C ALA A 78 -11.91 2.46 -9.41
N VAL A 79 -11.35 1.36 -8.87
CA VAL A 79 -10.52 0.40 -9.63
C VAL A 79 -11.35 -0.57 -10.49
N LEU A 80 -12.63 -0.81 -10.23
CA LEU A 80 -13.38 -1.87 -10.93
C LEU A 80 -14.18 -1.39 -12.15
N ARG A 81 -14.46 -0.09 -12.31
CA ARG A 81 -15.33 0.38 -13.39
C ARG A 81 -14.65 0.60 -14.75
N ARG A 82 -13.33 0.43 -14.86
CA ARG A 82 -12.63 0.54 -16.17
C ARG A 82 -12.49 -0.76 -16.96
N ARG A 83 -12.97 -1.91 -16.45
CA ARG A 83 -12.85 -3.20 -17.16
C ARG A 83 -14.15 -3.82 -17.64
N SER A 84 -15.30 -3.24 -17.32
CA SER A 84 -16.59 -3.75 -17.78
C SER A 84 -17.20 -2.79 -18.79
N GLY A 85 -17.06 -3.13 -20.08
CA GLY A 85 -17.95 -2.67 -21.14
C GLY A 85 -17.59 -1.35 -21.83
N SER A 86 -16.59 -1.38 -22.71
CA SER A 86 -16.70 -0.63 -23.97
C SER A 86 -15.92 -1.37 -25.05
N ARG A 87 -16.58 -2.35 -25.68
CA ARG A 87 -16.32 -2.61 -27.10
C ARG A 87 -16.90 -1.39 -27.80
N ILE A 88 -16.01 -0.49 -28.22
CA ILE A 88 -16.36 0.65 -29.05
C ILE A 88 -16.83 0.08 -30.39
N THR A 89 -18.14 -0.01 -30.59
CA THR A 89 -18.71 0.11 -31.93
C THR A 89 -18.53 1.57 -32.34
N LEU A 90 -17.70 1.78 -33.36
CA LEU A 90 -17.55 3.06 -34.03
C LEU A 90 -18.90 3.44 -34.62
N GLY A 91 -19.52 4.48 -34.07
CA GLY A 91 -20.76 5.03 -34.63
C GLY A 91 -21.67 5.57 -33.56
N GLN A 92 -21.77 6.89 -33.53
CA GLN A 92 -22.82 7.66 -32.88
C GLN A 92 -22.79 7.68 -31.35
N GLN A 93 -22.21 8.76 -30.80
CA GLN A 93 -22.91 9.58 -29.81
C GLN A 93 -22.20 10.93 -29.66
N GLN A 94 -22.70 11.91 -30.41
CA GLN A 94 -22.85 13.26 -29.88
C GLN A 94 -23.76 13.17 -28.66
N GLN A 95 -23.33 13.70 -27.51
CA GLN A 95 -24.19 14.45 -26.58
C GLN A 95 -23.36 15.04 -25.41
N GLN A 96 -23.05 16.32 -25.60
CA GLN A 96 -23.01 17.43 -24.63
C GLN A 96 -22.12 17.37 -23.37
N PRO A 97 -21.32 18.43 -23.11
CA PRO A 97 -20.59 18.59 -21.86
C PRO A 97 -21.54 19.10 -20.77
N LYS A 98 -21.96 18.24 -19.84
CA LYS A 98 -22.58 18.71 -18.60
C LYS A 98 -21.51 19.38 -17.73
N GLN A 99 -21.56 20.70 -17.72
CA GLN A 99 -20.93 21.61 -16.76
C GLN A 99 -21.26 21.16 -15.32
N GLY A 100 -20.32 21.39 -14.41
CA GLY A 100 -20.48 21.07 -12.99
C GLY A 100 -20.00 19.67 -12.59
N ARG A 101 -18.91 19.19 -13.18
CA ARG A 101 -18.20 18.02 -12.63
C ARG A 101 -17.52 18.49 -11.33
N LYS A 102 -18.27 18.53 -10.22
CA LYS A 102 -17.70 18.53 -8.86
C LYS A 102 -16.52 17.60 -8.92
N GLU A 103 -15.34 18.13 -8.68
CA GLU A 103 -14.08 17.42 -8.67
C GLU A 103 -14.32 16.13 -7.90
N ARG A 104 -14.56 15.03 -8.64
CA ARG A 104 -14.85 13.76 -8.00
C ARG A 104 -13.52 13.44 -7.37
N TRP A 105 -13.42 13.63 -6.06
CA TRP A 105 -12.34 13.06 -5.25
C TRP A 105 -12.33 11.58 -5.55
N ALA A 106 -11.59 11.22 -6.59
CA ALA A 106 -11.53 9.88 -7.15
C ALA A 106 -10.50 9.14 -6.30
N GLY A 107 -10.84 8.92 -5.04
CA GLY A 107 -9.93 8.45 -4.01
C GLY A 107 -10.66 8.09 -2.72
N PRO A 108 -9.96 7.47 -1.76
CA PRO A 108 -10.52 7.25 -0.45
C PRO A 108 -10.87 8.59 0.23
N ALA A 109 -11.85 8.59 1.12
CA ALA A 109 -12.27 9.77 1.87
C ALA A 109 -12.34 9.46 3.37
N LYS A 110 -11.88 10.38 4.21
CA LYS A 110 -12.11 10.35 5.66
C LYS A 110 -13.45 11.04 5.94
N VAL A 111 -14.28 10.43 6.77
CA VAL A 111 -15.54 10.99 7.26
C VAL A 111 -15.47 11.05 8.77
N TYR A 112 -15.37 12.26 9.31
CA TYR A 112 -15.44 12.52 10.75
C TYR A 112 -16.89 12.80 11.14
N THR A 113 -17.31 12.32 12.31
CA THR A 113 -18.61 12.60 12.93
C THR A 113 -18.37 13.20 14.28
N CYS A 114 -18.88 14.40 14.51
CA CYS A 114 -18.75 15.11 15.78
C CYS A 114 -19.56 14.42 16.89
N GLY A 115 -18.93 14.18 18.03
CA GLY A 115 -19.57 13.59 19.21
C GLY A 115 -20.56 14.52 19.93
N MET A 116 -20.43 15.84 19.73
CA MET A 116 -21.26 16.84 20.38
C MET A 116 -22.52 17.21 19.56
N CYS A 117 -22.36 17.49 18.25
CA CYS A 117 -23.48 17.93 17.39
C CYS A 117 -23.81 16.98 16.23
N HIS A 118 -23.11 15.85 16.12
CA HIS A 118 -23.33 14.80 15.11
C HIS A 118 -23.23 15.22 13.63
N ARG A 119 -22.70 16.42 13.35
CA ARG A 119 -22.41 16.85 11.98
C ARG A 119 -21.25 16.03 11.40
N TYR A 120 -21.31 15.80 10.09
CA TYR A 120 -20.30 15.06 9.35
C TYR A 120 -19.33 16.01 8.62
N THR A 121 -18.05 15.71 8.70
CA THR A 121 -16.99 16.38 7.92
C THR A 121 -16.33 15.36 7.00
N LYS A 122 -16.42 15.57 5.68
CA LYS A 122 -15.82 14.69 4.67
C LYS A 122 -14.56 15.34 4.09
N LEU A 123 -13.45 14.59 4.12
CA LEU A 123 -12.16 15.01 3.58
C LEU A 123 -11.69 14.01 2.54
N GLY A 124 -11.42 14.51 1.33
CA GLY A 124 -10.88 13.70 0.25
C GLY A 124 -9.41 13.40 0.50
N LEU A 125 -9.02 12.13 0.37
CA LEU A 125 -7.62 11.77 0.29
C LEU A 125 -7.22 11.65 -1.18
N SER A 126 -6.00 12.07 -1.49
CA SER A 126 -5.42 11.79 -2.80
C SER A 126 -5.35 10.28 -3.01
N ALA A 127 -5.65 9.84 -4.24
CA ALA A 127 -5.52 8.44 -4.57
C ALA A 127 -4.06 8.02 -4.41
N PRO A 128 -3.76 6.92 -3.70
CA PRO A 128 -2.40 6.42 -3.59
C PRO A 128 -1.88 6.08 -5.00
N GLU A 129 -0.59 6.34 -5.24
CA GLU A 129 0.02 5.99 -6.51
C GLU A 129 -0.07 4.47 -6.73
N PRO A 130 -0.42 4.00 -7.94
CA PRO A 130 -0.51 2.58 -8.22
C PRO A 130 0.84 1.89 -7.96
N ILE A 131 0.83 0.93 -7.04
CA ILE A 131 2.00 0.08 -6.74
C ILE A 131 2.38 -0.68 -8.02
N ARG A 132 3.48 -0.27 -8.66
CA ARG A 132 4.06 -0.99 -9.80
C ARG A 132 4.79 -2.23 -9.30
N ARG A 133 4.12 -3.37 -9.25
CA ARG A 133 4.80 -4.66 -9.03
C ARG A 133 5.72 -4.92 -10.22
N ARG A 134 7.04 -4.86 -9.97
CA ARG A 134 8.07 -5.21 -10.97
C ARG A 134 7.83 -6.66 -11.37
N ARG A 135 7.31 -6.88 -12.58
CA ARG A 135 7.32 -8.23 -13.18
C ARG A 135 8.79 -8.65 -13.24
N LYS A 136 9.14 -9.78 -12.63
CA LYS A 136 10.45 -10.42 -12.87
C LYS A 136 10.53 -10.61 -14.39
N ARG A 137 11.44 -9.87 -15.05
CA ARG A 137 11.77 -10.16 -16.45
C ARG A 137 12.39 -11.56 -16.47
N PRO A 138 12.00 -12.44 -17.41
CA PRO A 138 12.79 -13.64 -17.66
C PRO A 138 14.20 -13.19 -18.06
N THR A 139 15.20 -13.81 -17.46
CA THR A 139 16.62 -13.66 -17.77
C THR A 139 16.80 -13.88 -19.27
N VAL A 140 17.13 -12.83 -20.00
CA VAL A 140 17.66 -12.97 -21.35
C VAL A 140 19.11 -13.39 -21.16
N GLU A 141 19.44 -14.60 -21.61
CA GLU A 141 20.81 -15.09 -21.69
C GLU A 141 21.59 -14.17 -22.64
N VAL A 142 22.52 -13.39 -22.06
CA VAL A 142 23.54 -12.67 -22.82
C VAL A 142 24.58 -13.71 -23.23
N GLN A 143 24.60 -14.06 -24.52
CA GLN A 143 25.69 -14.81 -25.11
C GLN A 143 26.99 -14.02 -24.95
N GLY A 144 28.00 -14.68 -24.40
CA GLY A 144 29.20 -14.06 -23.87
C GLY A 144 30.17 -13.54 -24.92
N GLN A 145 30.98 -12.58 -24.48
CA GLN A 145 32.34 -12.36 -24.99
C GLN A 145 33.23 -12.07 -23.78
N ALA A 146 34.19 -12.98 -23.54
CA ALA A 146 35.24 -12.83 -22.54
C ALA A 146 36.41 -12.03 -23.15
N PRO A 147 37.08 -11.14 -22.39
CA PRO A 147 38.30 -10.50 -22.86
C PRO A 147 39.52 -11.41 -22.64
N MET A 148 40.40 -11.39 -23.63
CA MET A 148 41.62 -12.18 -23.75
C MET A 148 42.67 -11.78 -22.71
N ALA A 149 43.28 -12.77 -22.06
CA ALA A 149 44.52 -12.62 -21.30
C ALA A 149 45.66 -13.33 -22.04
N SER A 150 46.72 -12.59 -22.29
CA SER A 150 48.00 -13.02 -22.84
C SER A 150 48.77 -13.91 -21.87
N LYS A 151 49.43 -14.95 -22.38
CA LYS A 151 50.78 -15.39 -21.96
C LYS A 151 51.32 -16.51 -22.85
N ALA A 152 52.59 -16.35 -23.21
CA ALA A 152 53.45 -17.28 -23.91
C ALA A 152 53.89 -18.44 -23.01
N GLY A 153 54.31 -19.56 -23.62
CA GLY A 153 55.31 -20.46 -23.03
C GLY A 153 55.00 -21.96 -23.06
N VAL A 154 55.56 -22.64 -24.08
CA VAL A 154 56.48 -23.80 -23.95
C VAL A 154 55.95 -25.16 -23.41
N ASP A 155 55.95 -26.11 -24.36
CA ASP A 155 56.43 -27.51 -24.33
C ASP A 155 55.73 -28.68 -23.60
N LYS A 156 55.53 -29.70 -24.47
CA LYS A 156 55.88 -31.13 -24.34
C LYS A 156 54.92 -32.14 -23.67
N THR A 157 54.34 -32.93 -24.59
CA THR A 157 54.40 -34.41 -24.68
C THR A 157 53.63 -35.27 -23.66
N GLY A 158 52.70 -36.07 -24.19
CA GLY A 158 52.69 -37.51 -23.88
C GLY A 158 51.37 -38.17 -23.48
N GLN A 159 50.83 -38.97 -24.42
CA GLN A 159 50.10 -40.25 -24.25
C GLN A 159 48.65 -40.17 -23.71
N GLN A 160 47.60 -40.35 -24.53
CA GLN A 160 47.06 -41.54 -25.24
C GLN A 160 46.53 -42.69 -24.35
N ALA A 161 45.19 -42.86 -24.44
CA ALA A 161 44.41 -44.10 -24.58
C ALA A 161 44.26 -45.04 -23.35
N SER A 162 43.12 -45.66 -23.02
CA SER A 162 41.91 -46.00 -23.79
C SER A 162 40.71 -46.39 -22.88
N ASN A 163 39.50 -46.01 -23.35
CA ASN A 163 38.12 -46.59 -23.29
C ASN A 163 37.88 -47.91 -22.47
N ILE A 164 36.74 -48.20 -21.82
CA ILE A 164 35.30 -48.30 -22.25
C ILE A 164 34.45 -48.42 -20.93
N THR A 165 33.61 -47.45 -20.50
CA THR A 165 32.11 -47.29 -20.61
C THR A 165 31.20 -48.48 -20.16
N PRO A 166 29.89 -48.30 -19.82
CA PRO A 166 29.03 -47.10 -19.78
C PRO A 166 28.16 -46.94 -18.48
N GLY A 167 27.52 -45.76 -18.25
CA GLY A 167 26.35 -45.73 -17.34
C GLY A 167 25.89 -44.44 -16.65
N THR A 168 25.73 -43.32 -17.38
CA THR A 168 24.76 -42.24 -17.09
C THR A 168 24.99 -41.31 -15.87
N MET A 169 25.60 -40.15 -16.13
CA MET A 169 25.45 -38.97 -15.26
C MET A 169 24.06 -38.34 -15.42
N PRO A 170 23.40 -37.88 -14.34
CA PRO A 170 22.06 -37.31 -14.43
C PRO A 170 22.10 -35.92 -15.07
N SER A 171 21.47 -35.82 -16.25
CA SER A 171 21.13 -34.57 -16.91
C SER A 171 20.36 -33.63 -15.96
N ALA A 172 20.69 -32.34 -15.98
CA ALA A 172 20.02 -31.27 -15.24
C ALA A 172 18.49 -31.16 -15.49
N ASN A 173 17.97 -31.86 -16.50
CA ASN A 173 16.54 -31.97 -16.81
C ASN A 173 15.78 -33.05 -16.03
N ALA A 174 16.45 -33.88 -15.22
CA ALA A 174 15.78 -34.90 -14.38
C ALA A 174 14.97 -34.29 -13.21
N SER A 175 15.28 -33.06 -12.77
CA SER A 175 14.61 -32.40 -11.64
C SER A 175 13.29 -31.69 -12.00
N SER A 176 13.02 -31.49 -13.29
CA SER A 176 11.83 -30.77 -13.79
C SER A 176 10.61 -31.71 -13.89
N LYS A 177 10.80 -32.93 -14.41
CA LYS A 177 9.74 -33.96 -14.44
C LYS A 177 9.41 -34.51 -13.04
N LYS A 178 10.39 -34.64 -12.13
CA LYS A 178 10.15 -35.05 -10.73
C LYS A 178 9.32 -34.02 -9.94
N ARG A 179 9.54 -32.72 -10.18
CA ARG A 179 8.77 -31.64 -9.52
C ARG A 179 7.33 -31.51 -10.01
N ALA A 180 7.05 -31.80 -11.28
CA ALA A 180 5.68 -31.79 -11.80
C ALA A 180 4.81 -32.92 -11.20
N LYS A 181 5.40 -34.09 -10.92
CA LYS A 181 4.71 -35.22 -10.28
C LYS A 181 4.40 -34.94 -8.80
N ASN A 182 5.34 -34.32 -8.07
CA ASN A 182 5.12 -33.89 -6.67
C ASN A 182 4.09 -32.77 -6.50
N ARG A 183 3.79 -32.00 -7.55
CA ARG A 183 2.68 -31.02 -7.49
C ARG A 183 1.29 -31.65 -7.62
N LYS A 184 1.19 -32.92 -8.04
CA LYS A 184 -0.06 -33.68 -8.13
C LYS A 184 -0.24 -34.71 -7.01
N ALA A 185 0.82 -35.02 -6.27
CA ALA A 185 0.75 -35.88 -5.10
C ALA A 185 0.25 -35.03 -3.91
N GLY A 186 -0.87 -35.41 -3.31
CA GLY A 186 -1.45 -34.69 -2.17
C GLY A 186 -0.48 -34.58 -0.99
N LEU A 187 -0.78 -33.69 -0.04
CA LEU A 187 0.08 -33.35 1.10
C LEU A 187 0.63 -34.59 1.84
N GLN A 188 -0.18 -35.63 2.01
CA GLN A 188 0.20 -36.86 2.69
C GLN A 188 1.31 -37.65 1.98
N ALA A 189 1.30 -37.67 0.65
CA ALA A 189 2.34 -38.36 -0.14
C ALA A 189 3.68 -37.60 -0.11
N LEU A 190 3.63 -36.27 -0.04
CA LEU A 190 4.83 -35.44 0.12
C LEU A 190 5.46 -35.59 1.52
N LEU A 191 4.63 -35.82 2.56
CA LEU A 191 5.10 -36.10 3.91
C LEU A 191 5.82 -37.46 4.00
N SER A 192 5.27 -38.52 3.40
CA SER A 192 5.91 -39.85 3.37
C SER A 192 7.22 -39.85 2.58
N GLN A 193 7.30 -39.10 1.48
CA GLN A 193 8.55 -38.98 0.71
C GLN A 193 9.64 -38.24 1.51
N LYS A 194 9.26 -37.20 2.26
CA LYS A 194 10.19 -36.45 3.11
C LYS A 194 10.69 -37.27 4.31
N GLN A 195 9.84 -38.11 4.90
CA GLN A 195 10.23 -39.03 5.99
C GLN A 195 11.34 -40.01 5.55
N ASN A 196 11.25 -40.55 4.32
CA ASN A 196 12.28 -41.45 3.77
C ASN A 196 13.59 -40.71 3.42
N GLU A 197 13.55 -39.43 3.05
CA GLU A 197 14.76 -38.63 2.80
C GLU A 197 15.48 -38.22 4.10
N THR A 198 14.74 -38.00 5.19
CA THR A 198 15.29 -37.68 6.52
C THR A 198 15.88 -38.88 7.25
N ALA A 199 15.57 -40.11 6.86
CA ALA A 199 16.17 -41.31 7.47
C ALA A 199 17.70 -41.40 7.26
N ASN A 200 18.23 -40.74 6.22
CA ASN A 200 19.67 -40.74 5.90
C ASN A 200 20.40 -39.43 6.28
N LYS A 201 19.73 -38.47 6.92
CA LYS A 201 20.35 -37.22 7.40
C LYS A 201 19.69 -36.80 8.72
N SER A 202 20.42 -36.94 9.81
CA SER A 202 20.01 -36.49 11.14
C SER A 202 19.78 -34.97 11.15
N GLY A 203 18.50 -34.57 11.16
CA GLY A 203 18.08 -33.17 11.23
C GLY A 203 16.59 -33.06 11.57
N LEU A 204 16.28 -32.11 12.45
CA LEU A 204 14.99 -31.86 13.11
C LEU A 204 13.78 -32.06 12.18
N SER A 205 12.85 -32.92 12.59
CA SER A 205 11.65 -33.26 11.83
C SER A 205 10.47 -32.36 12.23
N LEU A 206 9.51 -32.19 11.32
CA LEU A 206 8.27 -31.44 11.63
C LEU A 206 7.45 -32.07 12.78
N ALA A 207 7.68 -33.35 13.09
CA ALA A 207 7.05 -34.03 14.22
C ALA A 207 7.60 -33.56 15.58
N ASP A 208 8.84 -33.08 15.64
CA ASP A 208 9.47 -32.60 16.89
C ASP A 208 8.85 -31.28 17.38
N PHE A 209 8.18 -30.53 16.50
CA PHE A 209 7.47 -29.30 16.84
C PHE A 209 6.01 -29.52 17.23
N LEU A 210 5.47 -30.73 17.01
CA LEU A 210 4.08 -31.09 17.29
C LEU A 210 3.90 -31.95 18.54
N SER A 211 5.00 -32.42 19.13
CA SER A 211 4.98 -33.07 20.44
C SER A 211 5.25 -32.01 21.52
N LYS A 212 4.21 -31.71 22.30
CA LYS A 212 4.31 -31.02 23.59
C LYS A 212 3.98 -32.03 24.67
#